data_AF-R0L642-F1
#
_entry.id   AF-R0L642-F1
#
_cell.length_a   1.000
_cell.length_b   1.000
_cell.length_c   1.000
_cell.angle_alpha   90.00
_cell.angle_beta   90.00
_cell.angle_gamma   90.00
#
_symmetry.space_group_name_H-M   'P 1'
#
loop_
_entity.id
_entity.type
_entity.pdbx_description
1 polymer ?
#
loop_
_entity_poly.entity_id
_entity_poly.type
_entity_poly.pdbx_seq_one_letter_code
_entity_poly.pdbx_strand_id
1 'polypeptide(L)' 'QGVVVYSMADVPLGFGVAAKSTQDCWKVDPMAIVVFHQADVGEYVRSEDTLT' A
#
# COMPACT_ATOMS: atom_id res chain seq x y z
N GLN A 1 12.33 -2.18 -0.78
CA GLN A 1 11.79 -3.56 -0.71
C GLN A 1 10.34 -3.50 -1.15
N GLY A 2 9.93 -4.35 -2.11
CA GLY A 2 8.53 -4.43 -2.53
C GLY A 2 7.68 -5.10 -1.45
N VAL A 3 6.47 -4.61 -1.23
CA VAL A 3 5.54 -5.09 -0.20
C VAL A 3 4.13 -5.27 -0.77
N VAL A 4 3.38 -6.19 -0.16
CA VAL A 4 1.94 -6.35 -0.39
C VAL A 4 1.21 -5.69 0.77
N VAL A 5 0.23 -4.84 0.46
CA VAL A 5 -0.56 -4.12 1.46
C VAL A 5 -1.82 -4.91 1.76
N TYR A 6 -2.10 -5.14 3.04
CA TYR A 6 -3.28 -5.83 3.53
C TYR A 6 -4.10 -4.91 4.43
N SER A 7 -5.41 -5.19 4.52
CA SER A 7 -6.23 -4.71 5.62
C SER A 7 -5.98 -5.54 6.89
N MET A 8 -6.42 -5.04 8.04
CA MET A 8 -6.37 -5.81 9.31
C MET A 8 -7.30 -7.04 9.33
N ALA A 9 -8.13 -7.22 8.30
CA ALA A 9 -8.98 -8.39 8.10
C ALA A 9 -8.38 -9.38 7.08
N ASP A 10 -7.06 -9.30 6.84
CA ASP A 10 -6.31 -10.15 5.90
C ASP A 10 -6.78 -10.08 4.43
N VAL A 11 -7.40 -8.96 4.03
CA VAL A 11 -7.78 -8.71 2.63
C VAL A 11 -6.63 -8.01 1.91
N PRO A 12 -6.12 -8.55 0.78
CA PRO A 12 -5.07 -7.89 0.00
C PRO A 12 -5.65 -6.64 -0.69
N LEU A 13 -5.00 -5.50 -0.50
CA LEU A 13 -5.43 -4.20 -1.01
C LEU A 13 -4.59 -3.72 -2.20
N GLY A 14 -3.33 -4.14 -2.31
CA GLY A 14 -2.46 -3.69 -3.38
C GLY A 14 -0.97 -3.93 -3.16
N PHE A 15 -0.16 -3.25 -3.96
CA PHE A 15 1.29 -3.31 -3.93
C PHE A 15 1.89 -1.95 -3.56
N GLY A 16 3.01 -1.98 -2.86
CA GLY A 16 3.77 -0.79 -2.52
C GLY A 16 5.26 -1.05 -2.38
N VAL A 17 6.00 0.01 -2.11
CA VAL A 17 7.43 -0.05 -1.78
C VAL A 17 7.62 0.48 -0.37
N ALA A 18 8.25 -0.30 0.50
CA ALA A 18 8.58 0.14 1.85
C ALA A 18 9.53 1.35 1.77
N ALA A 19 9.11 2.48 2.33
CA ALA A 19 9.90 3.72 2.39
C ALA A 19 10.98 3.66 3.48
N LYS A 20 10.78 2.79 4.48
CA LYS A 20 11.59 2.68 5.70
C LYS A 20 11.72 1.21 6.12
N SER A 21 12.72 0.92 6.96
CA SER A 21 12.85 -0.39 7.60
C SER A 21 11.78 -0.58 8.68
N THR A 22 11.47 -1.82 9.04
CA THR A 22 10.51 -2.13 10.13
C THR A 22 10.89 -1.46 11.44
N GLN A 23 12.19 -1.39 11.75
CA GLN A 23 12.69 -0.77 12.98
C GLN A 23 12.50 0.75 12.98
N ASP A 24 12.58 1.39 11.81
CA ASP A 24 12.41 2.84 11.67
C ASP A 24 10.93 3.23 11.61
N CYS A 25 10.06 2.38 11.07
CA CYS A 25 8.61 2.62 11.01
C CYS A 25 7.97 2.84 12.39
N TRP A 26 8.55 2.30 13.46
CA TRP A 26 8.07 2.52 14.83
C TRP A 26 8.42 3.91 15.38
N LYS A 27 9.52 4.52 14.90
CA LYS A 27 10.12 5.71 15.52
C LYS A 27 9.74 7.01 14.81
N VAL A 28 9.07 6.93 13.68
CA VAL A 28 8.78 8.08 12.82
C VAL A 28 7.55 8.84 13.29
N ASP A 29 7.47 10.10 12.88
CA ASP A 29 6.28 10.93 13.08
C ASP A 29 5.04 10.25 12.46
N PRO A 30 3.84 10.34 13.07
CA PRO A 30 2.62 9.75 12.53
C PRO A 30 2.24 10.20 11.12
N MET A 31 2.70 11.38 10.69
CA MET A 31 2.47 11.90 9.33
C MET A 31 3.54 11.43 8.32
N ALA A 32 4.55 10.68 8.76
CA ALA A 32 5.58 10.15 7.88
C ALA A 32 5.06 8.99 7.03
N ILE A 33 5.42 9.00 5.74
CA ILE A 33 5.11 7.91 4.82
C ILE A 33 6.00 6.70 5.14
N VAL A 34 5.38 5.54 5.36
CA VAL A 34 6.05 4.25 5.60
C VAL A 34 5.99 3.30 4.39
N VAL A 35 5.01 3.47 3.50
CA VAL A 35 4.84 2.71 2.26
C VAL A 35 4.47 3.66 1.13
N PHE A 36 5.23 3.64 0.03
CA PHE A 36 4.86 4.30 -1.21
C PHE A 36 3.88 3.41 -1.97
N HIS A 37 2.75 3.98 -2.37
CA HIS A 37 1.74 3.31 -3.20
C HIS A 37 2.30 3.04 -4.61
N GLN A 38 1.99 1.86 -5.17
CA GLN A 38 2.34 1.48 -6.54
C GLN A 38 1.14 1.01 -7.35
N ALA A 39 0.23 0.24 -6.74
CA ALA A 39 -1.03 -0.19 -7.33
C ALA A 39 -2.00 -0.59 -6.22
N ASP A 40 -3.30 -0.36 -6.40
CA ASP A 40 -4.33 -0.84 -5.48
C ASP A 40 -5.56 -1.39 -6.21
N VAL A 41 -6.31 -2.25 -5.52
CA VAL A 41 -7.52 -2.90 -6.05
C VAL A 41 -8.61 -1.88 -6.37
N GLY A 42 -8.66 -0.74 -5.68
CA GLY A 42 -9.63 0.31 -5.95
C GLY A 42 -9.41 1.02 -7.28
N GLU A 43 -8.16 1.13 -7.76
CA GLU A 43 -7.89 1.61 -9.13
C GLU A 43 -8.51 0.68 -10.16
N TYR A 44 -8.31 -0.64 -10.01
CA TYR A 44 -8.94 -1.64 -10.87
C TYR A 44 -10.47 -1.53 -10.82
N VAL A 45 -11.11 -1.64 -9.65
CA VAL A 45 -12.58 -1.62 -9.51
C VAL A 45 -13.23 -0.35 -10.07
N ARG A 46 -12.56 0.80 -9.98
CA ARG A 46 -13.10 2.07 -10.52
C ARG A 46 -12.91 2.20 -12.03
N SER A 47 -11.84 1.61 -12.57
CA SER A 47 -11.51 1.69 -13.99
C SER A 47 -12.01 0.50 -14.81
N GLU A 48 -12.59 -0.53 -14.18
CA GLU A 48 -13.18 -1.70 -14.83
C GLU A 48 -14.11 -1.31 -16.00
N ASP A 49 -15.00 -0.33 -15.80
CA ASP A 49 -15.94 0.15 -16.84
C ASP A 49 -15.25 0.84 -18.02
N THR A 50 -14.05 1.38 -17.83
CA THR A 50 -13.27 2.08 -18.87
C THR A 50 -12.24 1.19 -19.57
N LEU A 51 -12.11 -0.06 -19.14
CA LEU A 51 -11.15 -1.04 -19.65
C LEU A 51 -11.76 -2.01 -20.70
N THR A 52 -13.04 -1.84 -21.05
CA THR A 52 -13.75 -2.58 -22.11
C THR A 52 -13.89 -1.76 -23.39
#